data_AF-A0A7V4L8W8-F1
#
_entry.id   AF-A0A7V4L8W8-F1
#
_cell.length_a   1.000
_cell.length_b   1.000
_cell.length_c   1.000
_cell.angle_alpha   90.00
_cell.angle_beta   90.00
_cell.angle_gamma   90.00
#
_symmetry.space_group_name_H-M   'P 1'
#
loop_
_entity.id
_entity.type
_entity.pdbx_description
1 polymer ?
#
loop_
_entity_poly.entity_id
_entity_poly.type
_entity_poly.pdbx_seq_one_letter_code
_entity_poly.pdbx_strand_id
1 'polypeptide(L)'
;MDRQVQGSERHGLGNVVAALTVLLLPSLALASPPSPPDKEQEAVEHYRRATAAYGLGKYAEAAEEYERAFALLPDHVLLFNAAASRRRAGQTERASTLFSNYLRLFPEQSKAADARRILDLLQKEMASARQADGDADVAEQKTSSVEVETRPKSSSDSVPVAHVSWPPAAETTGEVPSFWRKNWSWIAAGIAVATGLVLGIVLTTREDSPPLWGRIP
;
A
#
# COMPACT_ATOMS: atom_id res chain seq x y z
N MET A 1 -97.24 -37.01 20.63
CA MET A 1 -98.43 -36.19 20.93
C MET A 1 -98.12 -35.38 22.18
N ASP A 2 -98.31 -34.08 22.31
CA ASP A 2 -98.66 -33.00 21.40
C ASP A 2 -98.27 -31.70 22.10
N ARG A 3 -97.83 -30.75 21.28
CA ARG A 3 -97.71 -29.30 21.47
C ARG A 3 -98.08 -28.70 22.83
N GLN A 4 -97.11 -28.01 23.43
CA GLN A 4 -97.36 -26.71 24.06
C GLN A 4 -96.69 -25.62 23.23
N VAL A 5 -97.46 -24.57 23.01
CA VAL A 5 -97.34 -23.53 21.99
C VAL A 5 -97.36 -22.21 22.73
N GLN A 6 -96.56 -21.26 22.22
CA GLN A 6 -96.68 -19.80 22.34
C GLN A 6 -96.08 -19.05 23.54
N GLY A 7 -95.61 -17.86 23.18
CA GLY A 7 -94.91 -16.86 23.98
C GLY A 7 -93.68 -16.36 23.22
N SER A 8 -93.80 -15.84 21.98
CA SER A 8 -93.79 -14.39 21.68
C SER A 8 -92.72 -13.65 22.48
N GLU A 9 -91.72 -12.98 21.90
CA GLU A 9 -91.90 -11.86 20.99
C GLU A 9 -90.69 -11.68 20.05
N ARG A 10 -91.00 -11.33 18.81
CA ARG A 10 -90.08 -10.68 17.88
C ARG A 10 -89.88 -9.23 18.35
N HIS A 11 -88.73 -8.64 18.08
CA HIS A 11 -88.52 -7.32 17.46
C HIS A 11 -87.18 -6.74 17.88
N GLY A 12 -86.31 -6.51 16.90
CA GLY A 12 -85.02 -5.86 17.11
C GLY A 12 -84.06 -6.02 15.94
N LEU A 13 -84.55 -5.84 14.70
CA LEU A 13 -83.66 -5.53 13.57
C LEU A 13 -83.10 -4.12 13.80
N GLY A 14 -81.93 -4.04 14.42
CA GLY A 14 -81.07 -2.86 14.43
C GLY A 14 -79.86 -3.14 13.56
N ASN A 15 -79.98 -2.79 12.28
CA ASN A 15 -78.87 -2.72 11.34
C ASN A 15 -77.79 -1.75 11.83
N VAL A 16 -76.65 -1.83 11.13
CA VAL A 16 -75.62 -0.80 10.94
C VAL A 16 -74.38 -0.95 11.83
N VAL A 17 -73.43 -1.70 11.27
CA VAL A 17 -72.05 -1.23 11.01
C VAL A 17 -71.52 -0.27 12.09
N ALA A 18 -70.81 -0.79 13.08
CA ALA A 18 -70.02 0.05 13.97
C ALA A 18 -68.65 -0.58 14.21
N ALA A 19 -67.67 0.08 13.61
CA ALA A 19 -66.29 0.15 14.06
C ALA A 19 -65.46 -1.12 13.96
N LEU A 20 -65.03 -1.40 12.73
CA LEU A 20 -63.69 -1.92 12.43
C LEU A 20 -62.65 -0.99 13.09
N THR A 21 -62.34 -1.19 14.37
CA THR A 21 -61.19 -0.57 15.02
C THR A 21 -59.95 -1.27 14.52
N VAL A 22 -59.46 -0.83 13.35
CA VAL A 22 -58.06 -0.95 12.98
C VAL A 22 -57.28 -0.26 14.09
N LEU A 23 -56.87 -1.03 15.09
CA LEU A 23 -55.92 -0.60 16.11
C LEU A 23 -54.58 -0.46 15.39
N LEU A 24 -54.39 0.72 14.81
CA LEU A 24 -53.17 1.16 14.17
C LEU A 24 -52.10 1.27 15.26
N LEU A 25 -51.52 0.12 15.63
CA LEU A 25 -50.30 0.07 16.42
C LEU A 25 -49.26 0.88 15.64
N PRO A 26 -48.74 1.99 16.21
CA PRO A 26 -47.60 2.65 15.59
C PRO A 26 -46.52 1.58 15.54
N SER A 27 -46.10 1.20 14.33
CA SER A 27 -44.92 0.37 14.14
C SER A 27 -43.77 1.14 14.73
N LEU A 28 -43.45 0.85 15.99
CA LEU A 28 -42.27 1.34 16.65
C LEU A 28 -41.13 0.67 15.90
N ALA A 29 -40.64 1.34 14.86
CA ALA A 29 -39.41 0.97 14.21
C ALA A 29 -38.35 0.98 15.32
N LEU A 30 -38.01 -0.21 15.84
CA LEU A 30 -36.74 -0.37 16.51
C LEU A 30 -35.71 -0.02 15.45
N ALA A 31 -35.24 1.22 15.49
CA ALA A 31 -34.02 1.58 14.81
C ALA A 31 -32.97 0.61 15.36
N SER A 32 -32.55 -0.36 14.56
CA SER A 32 -31.35 -1.13 14.87
C SER A 32 -30.25 -0.10 15.15
N PRO A 33 -29.51 -0.21 16.27
CA PRO A 33 -28.39 0.67 16.51
C PRO A 33 -27.50 0.62 15.26
N PRO A 34 -26.98 1.76 14.77
CA PRO A 34 -26.01 1.72 13.70
C PRO A 34 -24.90 0.76 14.13
N SER A 35 -24.61 -0.25 13.31
CA SER A 35 -23.43 -1.10 13.52
C SER A 35 -22.23 -0.16 13.76
N PRO A 36 -21.36 -0.45 14.75
CA PRO A 36 -20.24 0.43 15.05
C PRO A 36 -19.45 0.70 13.75
N PRO A 37 -19.10 1.96 13.43
CA PRO A 37 -18.40 2.29 12.20
C PRO A 37 -17.19 1.39 12.00
N ASP A 38 -17.16 0.83 10.80
CA ASP A 38 -16.70 -0.52 10.49
C ASP A 38 -15.18 -0.61 10.42
N LYS A 39 -14.54 -1.26 11.40
CA LYS A 39 -13.12 -1.66 11.29
C LYS A 39 -12.82 -2.38 9.97
N GLU A 40 -13.80 -3.11 9.45
CA GLU A 40 -13.74 -3.74 8.13
C GLU A 40 -13.69 -2.73 6.99
N GLN A 41 -14.54 -1.70 6.99
CA GLN A 41 -14.48 -0.63 5.98
C GLN A 41 -13.16 0.15 6.07
N GLU A 42 -12.69 0.47 7.28
CA GLU A 42 -11.39 1.11 7.48
C GLU A 42 -10.24 0.23 6.95
N ALA A 43 -10.26 -1.08 7.23
CA ALA A 43 -9.27 -2.02 6.72
C ALA A 43 -9.29 -2.09 5.18
N VAL A 44 -10.49 -2.09 4.57
CA VAL A 44 -10.66 -2.04 3.11
C VAL A 44 -10.09 -0.75 2.54
N GLU A 45 -10.29 0.40 3.18
CA GLU A 45 -9.73 1.68 2.70
C GLU A 45 -8.20 1.70 2.80
N HIS A 46 -7.64 1.20 3.90
CA HIS A 46 -6.19 0.99 4.03
C HIS A 46 -5.66 0.03 2.94
N TYR A 47 -6.36 -1.07 2.66
CA TYR A 47 -5.98 -1.99 1.59
C TYR A 47 -6.00 -1.34 0.20
N ARG A 48 -7.01 -0.50 -0.10
CA ARG A 48 -7.10 0.22 -1.38
C ARG A 48 -5.96 1.21 -1.55
N ARG A 49 -5.66 2.00 -0.51
CA ARG A 49 -4.51 2.91 -0.49
C ARG A 49 -3.19 2.15 -0.66
N ALA A 50 -3.01 1.04 0.05
CA ALA A 50 -1.85 0.19 -0.06
C ALA A 50 -1.65 -0.34 -1.50
N THR A 51 -2.73 -0.80 -2.12
CA THR A 51 -2.72 -1.33 -3.50
C THR A 51 -2.38 -0.24 -4.51
N ALA A 52 -2.95 0.96 -4.35
CA ALA A 52 -2.65 2.10 -5.20
C ALA A 52 -1.17 2.54 -5.06
N ALA A 53 -0.69 2.68 -3.82
CA ALA A 53 0.71 3.02 -3.53
C ALA A 53 1.68 1.98 -4.11
N TYR A 54 1.33 0.69 -4.01
CA TYR A 54 2.10 -0.40 -4.59
C TYR A 54 2.18 -0.30 -6.12
N GLY A 55 1.05 -0.03 -6.78
CA GLY A 55 0.99 0.17 -8.23
C GLY A 55 1.82 1.37 -8.71
N LEU A 56 1.97 2.39 -7.86
CA LEU A 56 2.82 3.56 -8.11
C LEU A 56 4.31 3.34 -7.76
N GLY A 57 4.69 2.14 -7.29
CA GLY A 57 6.06 1.83 -6.87
C GLY A 57 6.45 2.41 -5.50
N LYS A 58 5.50 3.01 -4.77
CA LYS A 58 5.70 3.55 -3.42
C LYS A 58 5.63 2.45 -2.38
N TYR A 59 6.59 1.53 -2.42
CA TYR A 59 6.51 0.27 -1.66
C TYR A 59 6.56 0.44 -0.14
N ALA A 60 7.26 1.45 0.37
CA ALA A 60 7.30 1.72 1.81
C ALA A 60 5.92 2.17 2.33
N GLU A 61 5.27 3.11 1.63
CA GLU A 61 3.92 3.59 1.93
C GLU A 61 2.90 2.44 1.81
N ALA A 62 3.00 1.64 0.74
CA ALA A 62 2.14 0.47 0.55
C ALA A 62 2.25 -0.51 1.72
N ALA A 63 3.47 -0.78 2.20
CA ALA A 63 3.68 -1.66 3.33
C ALA A 63 3.03 -1.14 4.62
N GLU A 64 3.14 0.16 4.89
CA GLU A 64 2.50 0.77 6.06
C GLU A 64 0.98 0.65 6.01
N GLU A 65 0.38 0.94 4.85
CA GLU A 65 -1.06 0.84 4.66
C GLU A 65 -1.55 -0.63 4.78
N TYR A 66 -0.81 -1.61 4.25
CA TYR A 66 -1.12 -3.02 4.49
C TYR A 66 -0.99 -3.43 5.96
N GLU A 67 0.02 -2.92 6.68
CA GLU A 67 0.19 -3.16 8.12
C GLU A 67 -0.97 -2.56 8.93
N ARG A 68 -1.44 -1.35 8.58
CA ARG A 68 -2.63 -0.73 9.19
C ARG A 68 -3.89 -1.54 8.92
N ALA A 69 -4.09 -1.99 7.69
CA ALA A 69 -5.22 -2.87 7.34
C ALA A 69 -5.18 -4.18 8.17
N PHE A 70 -4.01 -4.81 8.29
CA PHE A 70 -3.83 -6.03 9.07
C PHE A 70 -4.09 -5.83 10.57
N ALA A 71 -3.72 -4.68 11.12
CA ALA A 71 -3.99 -4.35 12.52
C ALA A 71 -5.48 -4.22 12.84
N LEU A 72 -6.28 -3.81 11.85
CA LEU A 72 -7.74 -3.69 11.95
C LEU A 72 -8.42 -5.04 11.73
N LEU A 73 -8.01 -5.77 10.69
CA LEU A 73 -8.54 -7.07 10.32
C LEU A 73 -7.38 -8.03 9.97
N PRO A 74 -6.98 -8.92 10.89
CA PRO A 74 -5.88 -9.84 10.63
C PRO A 74 -6.21 -10.84 9.52
N ASP A 75 -5.55 -10.69 8.38
CA ASP A 75 -5.70 -11.56 7.22
C ASP A 75 -4.34 -11.93 6.60
N HIS A 76 -4.25 -13.14 6.06
CA HIS A 76 -3.01 -13.66 5.51
C HIS A 76 -2.55 -12.90 4.25
N VAL A 77 -3.48 -12.44 3.40
CA VAL A 77 -3.15 -11.68 2.19
C VAL A 77 -2.54 -10.34 2.58
N LEU A 78 -3.11 -9.67 3.57
CA LEU A 78 -2.60 -8.38 4.07
C LEU A 78 -1.18 -8.50 4.62
N LEU A 79 -0.93 -9.50 5.48
CA LEU A 79 0.40 -9.69 6.07
C LEU A 79 1.45 -10.08 5.03
N PHE A 80 1.10 -10.94 4.07
CA PHE A 80 2.01 -11.29 2.97
C PHE A 80 2.32 -10.08 2.08
N ASN A 81 1.31 -9.28 1.75
CA ASN A 81 1.48 -8.07 0.93
C ASN A 81 2.31 -7.00 1.64
N ALA A 82 2.13 -6.82 2.95
CA ALA A 82 2.99 -5.97 3.77
C ALA A 82 4.46 -6.42 3.69
N ALA A 83 4.73 -7.72 3.93
CA ALA A 83 6.07 -8.29 3.87
C ALA A 83 6.73 -8.13 2.48
N ALA A 84 5.97 -8.43 1.42
CA ALA A 84 6.45 -8.30 0.04
C ALA A 84 6.73 -6.83 -0.33
N SER A 85 5.92 -5.89 0.16
CA SER A 85 6.11 -4.44 -0.06
C SER A 85 7.35 -3.94 0.69
N ARG A 86 7.56 -4.34 1.94
CA ARG A 86 8.80 -4.02 2.68
C ARG A 86 10.05 -4.52 1.96
N ARG A 87 10.00 -5.74 1.40
CA ARG A 87 11.12 -6.29 0.61
C ARG A 87 11.42 -5.40 -0.61
N ARG A 88 10.39 -4.99 -1.35
CA ARG A 88 10.55 -4.12 -2.52
C ARG A 88 11.00 -2.70 -2.15
N ALA A 89 10.73 -2.26 -0.94
CA ALA A 89 11.25 -1.01 -0.39
C ALA A 89 12.71 -1.09 0.09
N GLY A 90 13.38 -2.25 -0.04
CA GLY A 90 14.75 -2.46 0.46
C GLY A 90 14.85 -2.63 1.97
N GLN A 91 13.71 -2.77 2.67
CA GLN A 91 13.66 -2.90 4.12
C GLN A 91 13.77 -4.38 4.54
N THR A 92 14.91 -4.98 4.22
CA THR A 92 15.17 -6.43 4.30
C THR A 92 14.90 -7.01 5.69
N GLU A 93 15.32 -6.33 6.76
CA GLU A 93 15.13 -6.78 8.14
C GLU A 93 13.65 -6.79 8.57
N ARG A 94 12.91 -5.74 8.20
CA ARG A 94 11.47 -5.66 8.51
C ARG A 94 10.69 -6.66 7.67
N ALA A 95 11.07 -6.86 6.41
CA ALA A 95 10.48 -7.87 5.54
C ALA A 95 10.68 -9.30 6.07
N SER A 96 11.90 -9.64 6.52
CA SER A 96 12.19 -10.97 7.07
C SER A 96 11.38 -11.24 8.35
N THR A 97 11.23 -10.22 9.20
CA THR A 97 10.36 -10.30 10.38
C THR A 97 8.90 -10.56 10.02
N LEU A 98 8.35 -9.85 9.03
CA LEU A 98 6.96 -10.05 8.59
C LEU A 98 6.75 -11.42 7.92
N PHE A 99 7.69 -11.92 7.11
CA PHE A 99 7.59 -13.28 6.55
C PHE A 99 7.68 -14.36 7.63
N SER A 100 8.53 -14.19 8.64
CA SER A 100 8.58 -15.09 9.80
C SER A 100 7.24 -15.11 10.55
N ASN A 101 6.66 -13.92 10.80
CA ASN A 101 5.35 -13.81 11.40
C ASN A 101 4.25 -14.46 10.54
N TYR A 102 4.30 -14.28 9.23
CA TYR A 102 3.37 -14.92 8.30
C TYR A 102 3.41 -16.45 8.43
N LEU A 103 4.60 -17.06 8.44
CA LEU A 103 4.74 -18.51 8.58
C LEU A 103 4.29 -19.02 9.95
N ARG A 104 4.39 -18.20 11.00
CA ARG A 104 3.93 -18.55 12.34
C ARG A 104 2.41 -18.45 12.49
N LEU A 105 1.80 -17.41 11.91
CA LEU A 105 0.37 -17.15 12.05
C LEU A 105 -0.46 -17.93 11.02
N PHE A 106 0.11 -18.18 9.83
CA PHE A 106 -0.58 -18.72 8.66
C PHE A 106 0.22 -19.86 8.00
N PRO A 107 0.56 -20.94 8.74
CA PRO A 107 1.50 -21.97 8.28
C PRO A 107 1.01 -22.79 7.07
N GLU A 108 -0.31 -22.91 6.88
CA GLU A 108 -0.92 -23.78 5.85
C GLU A 108 -1.46 -23.02 4.63
N GLN A 109 -1.24 -21.70 4.56
CA GLN A 109 -1.75 -20.90 3.44
C GLN A 109 -0.94 -21.14 2.16
N SER A 110 -1.58 -20.91 1.01
CA SER A 110 -1.01 -21.13 -0.32
C SER A 110 0.35 -20.44 -0.56
N LYS A 111 0.62 -19.34 0.15
CA LYS A 111 1.86 -18.57 0.07
C LYS A 111 2.91 -18.97 1.12
N ALA A 112 2.68 -19.98 1.95
CA ALA A 112 3.64 -20.41 2.97
C ALA A 112 4.97 -20.91 2.37
N ALA A 113 4.92 -21.72 1.32
CA ALA A 113 6.15 -22.17 0.63
C ALA A 113 6.94 -20.99 0.03
N ASP A 114 6.23 -20.04 -0.59
CA ASP A 114 6.82 -18.80 -1.12
C ASP A 114 7.45 -17.96 0.00
N ALA A 115 6.73 -17.76 1.10
CA ALA A 115 7.20 -16.99 2.25
C ALA A 115 8.46 -17.59 2.86
N ARG A 116 8.53 -18.92 3.00
CA ARG A 116 9.72 -19.63 3.51
C ARG A 116 10.91 -19.44 2.58
N ARG A 117 10.73 -19.65 1.28
CA ARG A 117 11.80 -19.43 0.29
C ARG A 117 12.31 -18.00 0.31
N ILE A 118 11.40 -17.01 0.41
CA ILE A 118 11.78 -15.59 0.45
C ILE A 118 12.53 -15.30 1.76
N LEU A 119 12.06 -15.79 2.90
CA LEU A 119 12.72 -15.58 4.19
C LEU A 119 14.17 -16.09 4.18
N ASP A 120 14.40 -17.30 3.66
CA ASP A 120 15.75 -17.87 3.54
C ASP A 120 16.67 -17.00 2.67
N LEU A 121 16.16 -16.44 1.58
CA LEU A 121 16.92 -15.53 0.72
C LEU A 121 17.30 -14.23 1.45
N LEU A 122 16.35 -13.63 2.16
CA LEU A 122 16.60 -12.40 2.91
C LEU A 122 17.60 -12.62 4.05
N GLN A 123 17.53 -13.77 4.74
CA GLN A 123 18.49 -14.12 5.78
C GLN A 123 19.91 -14.29 5.23
N LYS A 124 20.05 -14.92 4.06
CA LYS A 124 21.35 -15.04 3.37
C LYS A 124 21.90 -13.68 2.97
N GLU A 125 21.07 -12.81 2.42
CA GLU A 125 21.45 -11.43 2.06
C GLU A 125 21.95 -10.66 3.29
N MET A 126 21.19 -10.69 4.39
CA MET A 126 21.58 -10.05 5.65
C MET A 126 22.87 -10.63 6.23
N ALA A 127 23.07 -11.95 6.15
CA ALA A 127 24.29 -12.58 6.63
C ALA A 127 25.50 -12.13 5.81
N SER A 128 25.37 -12.06 4.47
CA SER A 128 26.44 -11.58 3.60
C SER A 128 26.76 -10.10 3.81
N ALA A 129 25.75 -9.25 4.05
CA ALA A 129 25.96 -7.83 4.36
C ALA A 129 26.74 -7.65 5.67
N ARG A 130 26.36 -8.38 6.72
CA ARG A 130 27.06 -8.33 8.02
C ARG A 130 28.51 -8.81 7.95
N GLN A 131 28.80 -9.80 7.11
CA GLN A 131 30.17 -10.26 6.88
C GLN A 131 31.02 -9.18 6.19
N ALA A 132 30.46 -8.52 5.17
CA ALA A 132 31.14 -7.44 4.48
C ALA A 132 31.46 -6.25 5.40
N ASP A 133 30.51 -5.86 6.27
CA ASP A 133 30.72 -4.80 7.26
C ASP A 133 31.81 -5.19 8.27
N GLY A 134 31.80 -6.43 8.76
CA GLY A 134 32.81 -6.93 9.69
C GLY A 134 34.22 -7.02 9.11
N ASP A 135 34.36 -7.41 7.84
CA ASP A 135 35.66 -7.47 7.15
C ASP A 135 36.23 -6.06 6.89
N ALA A 136 35.37 -5.06 6.67
CA ALA A 136 35.76 -3.67 6.49
C ALA A 136 36.32 -3.06 7.80
N ASP A 137 35.64 -3.28 8.92
CA ASP A 137 36.09 -2.81 10.25
C ASP A 137 37.46 -3.40 10.63
N VAL A 138 37.71 -4.69 10.31
CA VAL A 138 39.00 -5.36 10.57
C VAL A 138 40.12 -4.81 9.70
N ALA A 139 39.82 -4.41 8.45
CA ALA A 139 40.81 -3.80 7.56
C ALA A 139 41.22 -2.39 8.02
N GLU A 140 40.26 -1.58 8.50
CA GLU A 140 40.49 -0.19 8.91
C GLU A 140 41.21 -0.08 10.27
N GLN A 141 41.00 -1.03 11.18
CA GLN A 141 41.80 -1.16 12.40
C GLN A 141 43.25 -1.61 12.14
N LYS A 142 43.50 -2.41 11.08
CA LYS A 142 44.84 -2.89 10.76
C LYS A 142 45.71 -1.80 10.11
N THR A 143 45.12 -0.85 9.39
CA THR A 143 45.84 0.28 8.78
C THR A 143 46.14 1.41 9.76
N SER A 144 45.30 1.60 10.79
CA SER A 144 45.54 2.64 11.81
C SER A 144 46.68 2.31 12.77
N SER A 145 47.12 1.05 12.86
CA SER A 145 48.21 0.64 13.76
C SER A 145 49.61 0.78 13.15
N VAL A 146 49.76 1.15 11.87
CA VAL A 146 51.08 1.24 11.20
C VAL A 146 51.59 2.68 11.08
N GLU A 147 50.74 3.70 11.23
CA GLU A 147 51.08 5.12 11.00
C GLU A 147 51.26 5.91 12.31
N VAL A 148 52.00 5.39 13.30
CA VAL A 148 52.41 6.17 14.49
C VAL A 148 53.83 5.82 14.91
N GLU A 149 54.81 5.90 14.01
CA GLU A 149 56.22 5.88 14.42
C GLU A 149 57.12 6.52 13.35
N THR A 150 56.97 7.82 13.10
CA THR A 150 58.09 8.75 12.83
C THR A 150 57.57 10.16 12.54
N ARG A 151 57.43 11.01 13.56
CA ARG A 151 57.54 12.46 13.35
C ARG A 151 58.29 13.08 14.51
N PRO A 152 59.56 13.50 14.34
CA PRO A 152 60.22 14.25 15.38
C PRO A 152 59.57 15.64 15.47
N LYS A 153 59.40 16.09 16.70
CA LYS A 153 59.03 17.45 17.06
C LYS A 153 60.00 18.43 16.38
N SER A 154 59.48 19.34 15.56
CA SER A 154 60.20 20.56 15.17
C SER A 154 59.35 21.75 15.57
N SER A 155 59.82 22.40 16.62
CA SER A 155 59.48 23.75 17.05
C SER A 155 60.01 24.80 16.07
N SER A 156 59.60 26.04 16.33
CA SER A 156 60.17 27.32 15.91
C SER A 156 59.59 28.01 14.68
N ASP A 157 58.96 29.15 15.01
CA ASP A 157 59.22 30.48 14.45
C ASP A 157 58.77 30.79 13.02
N SER A 158 57.75 31.65 12.96
CA SER A 158 57.84 33.01 12.41
C SER A 158 56.56 33.36 11.66
N VAL A 159 55.75 34.22 12.28
CA VAL A 159 54.71 35.00 11.60
C VAL A 159 55.39 36.10 10.78
N PRO A 160 54.97 36.31 9.53
CA PRO A 160 54.72 37.68 9.10
C PRO A 160 53.30 37.81 8.55
N VAL A 161 52.61 38.82 9.07
CA VAL A 161 51.26 39.24 8.67
C VAL A 161 51.32 39.76 7.23
N ALA A 162 50.86 38.95 6.28
CA ALA A 162 50.53 39.40 4.94
C ALA A 162 49.14 40.03 4.97
N HIS A 163 49.10 41.33 4.71
CA HIS A 163 47.93 42.15 4.50
C HIS A 163 47.08 41.58 3.36
N VAL A 164 45.92 41.03 3.71
CA VAL A 164 44.89 40.58 2.77
C VAL A 164 44.13 41.81 2.30
N SER A 165 44.37 42.23 1.05
CA SER A 165 43.45 43.10 0.33
C SER A 165 42.30 42.25 -0.21
N TRP A 166 41.11 42.49 0.34
CA TRP A 166 39.85 41.84 -0.06
C TRP A 166 39.25 42.55 -1.29
N PRO A 167 38.99 41.87 -2.42
CA PRO A 167 38.14 42.39 -3.52
C PRO A 167 36.65 42.04 -3.31
N PRO A 168 35.72 42.95 -3.67
CA PRO A 168 34.34 42.97 -3.18
C PRO A 168 33.50 41.75 -3.60
N ALA A 169 32.56 41.42 -2.71
CA ALA A 169 31.51 40.41 -2.80
C ALA A 169 31.24 39.82 -4.20
N ALA A 170 31.65 38.57 -4.40
CA ALA A 170 31.05 37.67 -5.38
C ALA A 170 29.93 36.89 -4.68
N GLU A 171 28.74 37.00 -5.26
CA GLU A 171 27.49 36.40 -4.84
C GLU A 171 27.64 34.88 -4.67
N THR A 172 27.20 34.35 -3.53
CA THR A 172 27.15 32.92 -3.25
C THR A 172 26.07 32.25 -4.08
N THR A 173 26.43 31.82 -5.28
CA THR A 173 25.70 30.73 -5.96
C THR A 173 26.23 29.41 -5.40
N GLY A 174 25.47 28.85 -4.45
CA GLY A 174 25.78 27.55 -3.86
C GLY A 174 25.61 26.43 -4.89
N GLU A 175 26.72 26.00 -5.50
CA GLU A 175 26.81 24.67 -6.11
C GLU A 175 26.89 23.60 -5.02
N VAL A 176 25.85 22.79 -4.92
CA VAL A 176 25.84 21.56 -4.13
C VAL A 176 26.83 20.54 -4.73
N PRO A 177 27.68 19.88 -3.92
CA PRO A 177 28.68 18.96 -4.44
C PRO A 177 28.05 17.74 -5.13
N SER A 178 28.42 17.60 -6.39
CA SER A 178 28.06 16.56 -7.34
C SER A 178 28.69 15.20 -6.98
N PHE A 179 28.04 14.43 -6.10
CA PHE A 179 28.35 12.98 -5.95
C PHE A 179 27.15 12.06 -6.26
N TRP A 180 26.04 12.61 -6.75
CA TRP A 180 24.87 11.88 -7.28
C TRP A 180 24.90 11.65 -8.80
N ARG A 181 26.08 11.71 -9.43
CA ARG A 181 26.27 11.37 -10.85
C ARG A 181 27.33 10.28 -11.02
N LYS A 182 26.96 9.06 -10.67
CA LYS A 182 27.52 7.84 -11.28
C LYS A 182 26.49 6.72 -11.11
N ASN A 183 25.96 6.24 -12.23
CA ASN A 183 24.97 5.17 -12.41
C ASN A 183 23.50 5.57 -12.72
N TRP A 184 23.27 6.70 -13.42
CA TRP A 184 21.99 6.99 -14.13
C TRP A 184 21.99 6.46 -15.59
N SER A 185 23.09 5.94 -16.13
CA SER A 185 23.30 5.78 -17.58
C SER A 185 22.31 4.90 -18.38
N TRP A 186 21.23 4.36 -17.78
CA TRP A 186 20.19 3.59 -18.49
C TRP A 186 18.80 4.23 -18.54
N ILE A 187 18.53 5.40 -17.95
CA ILE A 187 17.18 6.02 -18.06
C ILE A 187 17.03 6.92 -19.30
N ALA A 188 18.09 7.14 -20.09
CA ALA A 188 18.02 7.91 -21.35
C ALA A 188 17.83 7.07 -22.64
N ALA A 189 17.66 5.74 -22.54
CA ALA A 189 17.42 4.87 -23.70
C ALA A 189 16.01 4.25 -23.74
N GLY A 190 15.04 4.86 -23.05
CA GLY A 190 13.63 4.44 -23.02
C GLY A 190 12.63 5.54 -23.39
N ILE A 191 13.10 6.74 -23.79
CA ILE A 191 12.26 7.85 -24.24
C ILE A 191 12.80 8.33 -25.61
N ALA A 192 12.78 7.44 -26.61
CA ALA A 192 13.11 7.77 -27.99
C ALA A 192 12.55 6.75 -29.00
N VAL A 193 11.30 6.29 -28.82
CA VAL A 193 10.53 5.59 -29.88
C VAL A 193 9.09 6.13 -29.98
N ALA A 194 8.87 7.41 -29.62
CA ALA A 194 7.52 8.01 -29.64
C ALA A 194 7.35 9.18 -30.63
N THR A 195 8.24 9.35 -31.61
CA THR A 195 8.11 10.44 -32.61
C THR A 195 8.39 10.00 -34.06
N GLY A 196 8.14 8.72 -34.38
CA GLY A 196 8.40 8.16 -35.71
C GLY A 196 7.32 7.24 -36.29
N LEU A 197 6.08 7.27 -35.78
CA LEU A 197 4.98 6.46 -36.33
C LEU A 197 3.61 7.14 -36.19
N VAL A 198 3.54 8.43 -36.56
CA VAL A 198 2.27 9.20 -36.65
C VAL A 198 2.06 9.82 -38.05
N LEU A 199 2.88 9.46 -39.04
CA LEU A 199 2.68 9.87 -40.43
C LEU A 199 2.68 8.64 -41.35
N GLY A 200 1.62 7.84 -41.33
CA GLY A 200 1.59 6.62 -42.14
C GLY A 200 0.25 5.89 -42.33
N ILE A 201 -0.83 6.22 -41.62
CA ILE A 201 -2.15 5.60 -41.89
C ILE A 201 -3.27 6.63 -41.70
N VAL A 202 -3.28 7.65 -42.55
CA VAL A 202 -4.50 8.38 -42.91
C VAL A 202 -4.48 8.46 -44.42
N LEU A 203 -5.14 7.50 -45.07
CA LEU A 203 -5.78 7.56 -46.39
C LEU A 203 -6.15 6.13 -46.84
N THR A 204 -7.21 5.56 -46.25
CA THR A 204 -8.14 4.64 -46.94
C THR A 204 -9.46 4.62 -46.17
N THR A 205 -10.24 5.69 -46.32
CA THR A 205 -11.70 5.54 -46.20
C THR A 205 -12.16 4.78 -47.44
N ARG A 206 -12.98 3.73 -47.28
CA ARG A 206 -14.38 3.64 -47.79
C ARG A 206 -14.97 2.21 -47.69
N GLU A 207 -16.22 2.19 -47.19
CA GLU A 207 -17.37 1.25 -47.27
C GLU A 207 -17.14 -0.22 -47.71
N ASP A 208 -17.74 -1.23 -47.06
CA ASP A 208 -19.16 -1.57 -47.26
C ASP A 208 -19.82 -2.28 -46.05
N SER A 209 -21.03 -1.82 -45.70
CA SER A 209 -21.98 -2.52 -44.84
C SER A 209 -22.85 -3.46 -45.69
N PRO A 210 -23.01 -4.76 -45.37
CA PRO A 210 -24.02 -5.59 -46.02
C PRO A 210 -25.43 -5.27 -45.49
N PRO A 211 -26.49 -5.35 -46.34
CA PRO A 211 -27.79 -4.75 -46.08
C PRO A 211 -28.70 -5.58 -45.18
N LEU A 212 -29.56 -4.87 -44.45
CA LEU A 212 -30.71 -5.37 -43.71
C LEU A 212 -31.82 -5.85 -44.66
N TRP A 213 -32.05 -7.15 -44.72
CA TRP A 213 -33.31 -7.83 -45.08
C TRP A 213 -33.18 -9.28 -44.55
N GLY A 214 -34.17 -9.98 -44.02
CA GLY A 214 -35.58 -9.69 -43.85
C GLY A 214 -36.25 -10.66 -42.87
N ARG A 215 -37.46 -10.24 -42.52
CA ARG A 215 -38.57 -10.80 -41.72
C ARG A 215 -38.92 -12.29 -41.99
N ILE A 216 -39.15 -13.04 -40.90
CA ILE A 216 -40.22 -14.04 -40.56
C ILE A 216 -40.72 -15.01 -41.67
N PRO A 217 -40.94 -16.29 -41.34
CA PRO A 217 -42.32 -16.75 -41.08
C PRO A 217 -42.55 -17.33 -39.67
#